data_AF-A0A176RWH5-F1
#
_entry.id   AF-A0A176RWH5-F1
#
_cell.length_a   1.000
_cell.length_b   1.000
_cell.length_c   1.000
_cell.angle_alpha   90.00
_cell.angle_beta   90.00
_cell.angle_gamma   90.00
#
_symmetry.space_group_name_H-M   'P 1'
#
loop_
_entity.id
_entity.type
_entity.pdbx_description
1 polymer ?
#
loop_
_entity_poly.entity_id
_entity_poly.type
_entity_poly.pdbx_seq_one_letter_code
_entity_poly.pdbx_strand_id
1 'polypeptide(L)'
;MTHYRQPRSLVTHRYFIATSTNGFSLFRDNNPIDDPLDTTNAEELVEGVENMQIRYGEDTNGDGVIDQYLNSDNVTDMQNVLAIRITLLLNTITERFDREPDTDTYALDPESSAYDPPEDYLRRATFTTIVKLRNINNRL
;
A
#
# COMPACT_ATOMS: atom_id res chain seq x y z
N MET A 1 40.23 24.58 1.16
CA MET A 1 39.51 23.38 0.66
C MET A 1 38.18 23.30 1.38
N THR A 2 37.12 23.78 0.74
CA THR A 2 35.76 23.74 1.29
C THR A 2 35.19 22.33 1.07
N HIS A 3 34.95 21.59 2.15
CA HIS A 3 34.20 20.33 2.08
C HIS A 3 32.74 20.67 1.75
N TYR A 4 32.32 20.40 0.51
CA TYR A 4 30.91 20.44 0.13
C TYR A 4 30.22 19.26 0.82
N ARG A 5 29.34 19.52 1.79
CA ARG A 5 28.45 18.50 2.32
C ARG A 5 27.51 18.11 1.18
N GLN A 6 27.53 16.85 0.78
CA GLN A 6 26.53 16.29 -0.13
C GLN A 6 25.14 16.55 0.47
N PRO A 7 24.20 17.19 -0.26
CA PRO A 7 22.83 17.30 0.22
C PRO A 7 22.26 15.89 0.38
N ARG A 8 21.47 15.67 1.43
CA ARG A 8 20.69 14.44 1.56
C ARG A 8 19.75 14.37 0.36
N SER A 9 19.84 13.29 -0.42
CA SER A 9 18.90 13.03 -1.50
C SER A 9 17.61 12.45 -0.91
N LEU A 10 16.48 13.05 -1.26
CA LEU A 10 15.17 12.43 -1.08
C LEU A 10 14.98 11.40 -2.20
N VAL A 11 14.67 10.18 -1.83
CA VAL A 11 14.29 9.12 -2.79
C VAL A 11 12.82 8.81 -2.56
N THR A 12 12.03 8.96 -3.62
CA THR A 12 10.60 8.66 -3.63
C THR A 12 10.37 7.36 -4.38
N HIS A 13 9.52 6.50 -3.84
CA HIS A 13 8.97 5.34 -4.53
C HIS A 13 7.47 5.42 -4.40
N ARG A 14 6.74 5.29 -5.51
CA ARG A 14 5.28 5.22 -5.51
C ARG A 14 4.87 3.82 -5.91
N TYR A 15 3.90 3.29 -5.18
CA TYR A 15 3.38 1.94 -5.38
C TYR A 15 1.93 2.04 -5.85
N PHE A 16 1.58 1.28 -6.87
CA PHE A 16 0.23 1.30 -7.44
C PHE A 16 -0.14 -0.06 -8.05
N ILE A 17 -1.43 -0.31 -8.18
CA ILE A 17 -1.96 -1.49 -8.87
C ILE A 17 -2.28 -1.11 -10.31
N ALA A 18 -1.84 -1.94 -11.26
CA ALA A 18 -2.17 -1.79 -12.67
C ALA A 18 -2.36 -3.17 -13.33
N THR A 19 -2.93 -3.17 -14.53
CA THR A 19 -3.11 -4.40 -15.31
C THR A 19 -1.76 -4.94 -15.80
N SER A 20 -1.62 -6.27 -15.76
CA SER A 20 -0.47 -7.04 -16.23
C SER A 20 -0.94 -8.28 -17.00
N THR A 21 0.01 -9.11 -17.43
CA THR A 21 -0.22 -10.33 -18.23
C THR A 21 -1.22 -11.28 -17.58
N ASN A 22 -1.16 -11.43 -16.24
CA ASN A 22 -1.99 -12.37 -15.48
C ASN A 22 -3.05 -11.69 -14.62
N GLY A 23 -3.56 -10.52 -15.04
CA GLY A 23 -4.57 -9.76 -14.31
C GLY A 23 -4.02 -8.46 -13.76
N PHE A 24 -3.95 -8.32 -12.43
CA PHE A 24 -3.43 -7.12 -11.77
C PHE A 24 -2.13 -7.43 -11.02
N SER A 25 -1.25 -6.43 -10.98
CA SER A 25 0.04 -6.53 -10.28
C SER A 25 0.35 -5.27 -9.51
N LEU A 26 1.21 -5.40 -8.50
CA LEU A 26 1.81 -4.28 -7.79
C LEU A 26 3.03 -3.77 -8.57
N PHE A 27 2.98 -2.51 -8.93
CA PHE A 27 4.05 -1.80 -9.61
C PHE A 27 4.69 -0.76 -8.71
N ARG A 28 5.91 -0.37 -9.08
CA ARG A 28 6.65 0.73 -8.49
C ARG A 28 7.24 1.64 -9.54
N ASP A 29 7.06 2.94 -9.36
CA ASP A 29 7.84 3.94 -10.08
C ASP A 29 8.69 4.78 -9.10
N ASN A 30 9.74 5.39 -9.65
CA ASN A 30 10.76 6.12 -8.89
C ASN A 30 10.74 7.63 -9.16
N ASN A 31 9.69 8.14 -9.82
CA ASN A 31 9.62 9.56 -10.10
C ASN A 31 9.38 10.34 -8.80
N PRO A 32 9.86 11.59 -8.73
CA PRO A 32 9.49 12.52 -7.68
C PRO A 32 7.97 12.61 -7.49
N ILE A 33 7.53 12.97 -6.28
CA ILE A 33 6.09 13.02 -5.96
C ILE A 33 5.33 14.04 -6.82
N ASP A 34 6.01 15.11 -7.24
CA ASP A 34 5.45 16.20 -8.05
C ASP A 34 5.42 15.88 -9.56
N ASP A 35 6.10 14.81 -9.97
CA ASP A 35 6.10 14.36 -11.37
C ASP A 35 4.92 13.41 -11.61
N PRO A 36 4.38 13.33 -12.84
CA PRO A 36 3.32 12.39 -13.17
C PRO A 36 3.70 10.94 -12.88
N LEU A 37 2.68 10.10 -12.66
CA LEU A 37 2.84 8.64 -12.56
C LEU A 37 3.40 8.10 -13.88
N ASP A 38 4.58 7.49 -13.84
CA ASP A 38 5.14 6.80 -15.01
C ASP A 38 4.71 5.34 -14.99
N THR A 39 3.60 5.06 -15.66
CA THR A 39 3.09 3.69 -15.84
C THR A 39 3.79 2.94 -16.97
N THR A 40 4.63 3.62 -17.77
CA THR A 40 5.31 3.02 -18.93
C THR A 40 6.62 2.36 -18.54
N ASN A 41 7.38 2.99 -17.64
CA ASN A 41 8.66 2.46 -17.15
C ASN A 41 8.59 1.97 -15.69
N ALA A 42 7.39 1.80 -15.14
CA ALA A 42 7.23 1.23 -13.81
C ALA A 42 7.73 -0.23 -13.75
N GLU A 43 8.35 -0.57 -12.63
CA GLU A 43 8.81 -1.91 -12.34
C GLU A 43 7.67 -2.74 -11.74
N GLU A 44 7.37 -3.89 -12.34
CA GLU A 44 6.47 -4.88 -11.76
C GLU A 44 7.16 -5.60 -10.61
N LEU A 45 6.58 -5.54 -9.42
CA LEU A 45 7.18 -6.13 -8.21
C LEU A 45 6.55 -7.47 -7.84
N VAL A 46 5.22 -7.55 -7.88
CA VAL A 46 4.46 -8.71 -7.44
C VAL A 46 3.24 -8.87 -8.33
N GLU A 47 3.17 -9.99 -9.04
CA GLU A 47 1.99 -10.38 -9.80
C GLU A 47 0.84 -10.83 -8.87
N GLY A 48 -0.39 -10.68 -9.35
CA GLY A 48 -1.59 -11.16 -8.67
C GLY A 48 -2.07 -10.26 -7.53
N VAL A 49 -1.66 -9.01 -7.46
CA VAL A 49 -2.16 -8.05 -6.45
C VAL A 49 -3.39 -7.35 -7.00
N GLU A 50 -4.57 -7.76 -6.54
CA GLU A 50 -5.85 -7.25 -7.04
C GLU A 50 -6.33 -5.99 -6.30
N ASN A 51 -5.98 -5.86 -5.02
CA ASN A 51 -6.45 -4.75 -4.20
C ASN A 51 -5.42 -4.38 -3.12
N MET A 52 -5.30 -3.09 -2.82
CA MET A 52 -4.44 -2.52 -1.79
C MET A 52 -5.21 -1.46 -1.02
N GLN A 53 -5.29 -1.61 0.30
CA GLN A 53 -5.86 -0.63 1.22
C GLN A 53 -4.79 -0.14 2.19
N ILE A 54 -4.81 1.16 2.48
CA ILE A 54 -3.79 1.84 3.29
C ILE A 54 -4.48 2.61 4.41
N ARG A 55 -4.02 2.39 5.64
CA ARG A 55 -4.45 3.17 6.81
C ARG A 55 -3.27 3.79 7.55
N TYR A 56 -3.52 4.94 8.15
CA TYR A 56 -2.56 5.77 8.86
C TYR A 56 -2.75 5.59 10.37
N GLY A 57 -1.71 5.13 11.05
CA GLY A 57 -1.68 4.98 12.51
C GLY A 57 -1.38 6.31 13.18
N GLU A 58 -2.40 6.98 13.70
CA GLU A 58 -2.32 8.30 14.33
C GLU A 58 -2.16 8.18 15.86
N ASP A 59 -1.23 8.97 16.41
CA ASP A 59 -1.06 9.24 17.85
C ASP A 59 -1.80 10.55 18.20
N THR A 60 -3.01 10.43 18.69
CA THR A 60 -3.91 11.57 18.91
C THR A 60 -3.62 12.33 20.21
N ASN A 61 -2.85 11.71 21.11
CA ASN A 61 -2.60 12.24 22.45
C ASN A 61 -1.13 12.69 22.66
N GLY A 62 -0.24 12.34 21.74
CA GLY A 62 1.16 12.77 21.67
C GLY A 62 2.14 11.94 22.50
N ASP A 63 1.75 10.77 23.00
CA ASP A 63 2.58 9.91 23.86
C ASP A 63 3.53 8.97 23.10
N GLY A 64 3.50 8.99 21.77
CA GLY A 64 4.31 8.13 20.91
C GLY A 64 3.72 6.74 20.67
N VAL A 65 2.47 6.50 21.06
CA VAL A 65 1.71 5.27 20.82
C VAL A 65 0.57 5.55 19.85
N ILE A 66 0.32 4.61 18.93
CA ILE A 66 -0.78 4.72 17.98
C ILE A 66 -2.09 4.43 18.70
N ASP A 67 -3.02 5.37 18.64
CA ASP A 67 -4.37 5.22 19.20
C ASP A 67 -5.32 4.54 18.21
N GLN A 68 -5.20 4.88 16.92
CA GLN A 68 -6.14 4.46 15.88
C GLN A 68 -5.49 4.36 14.49
N TYR A 69 -6.11 3.56 13.62
CA TYR A 69 -5.73 3.44 12.21
C TYR A 69 -6.87 3.95 11.33
N LEU A 70 -6.63 5.02 10.56
CA LEU A 70 -7.66 5.73 9.81
C LEU A 70 -7.35 5.80 8.31
N ASN A 71 -8.40 6.03 7.50
CA ASN A 71 -8.24 6.52 6.14
C ASN A 71 -7.58 7.91 6.12
N SER A 72 -6.88 8.26 5.04
CA SER A 72 -6.17 9.56 4.95
C SER A 72 -7.09 10.75 5.22
N ASP A 73 -8.33 10.68 4.73
CA ASP A 73 -9.31 11.75 4.81
C ASP A 73 -9.81 11.99 6.24
N ASN A 74 -9.62 11.02 7.13
CA ASN A 74 -10.06 11.06 8.52
C ASN A 74 -8.92 11.39 9.50
N VAL A 75 -7.66 11.42 9.05
CA VAL A 75 -6.52 11.80 9.90
C VAL A 75 -6.60 13.30 10.21
N THR A 76 -6.53 13.66 11.48
CA THR A 76 -6.69 15.06 11.91
C THR A 76 -5.38 15.83 11.74
N ASP A 77 -4.24 15.20 12.02
CA ASP A 77 -2.91 15.78 11.79
C ASP A 77 -1.93 14.73 11.28
N MET A 78 -1.49 14.89 10.03
CA MET A 78 -0.51 13.98 9.41
C MET A 78 0.85 13.96 10.12
N GLN A 79 1.17 14.98 10.92
CA GLN A 79 2.39 15.00 11.74
C GLN A 79 2.35 14.01 12.91
N ASN A 80 1.15 13.54 13.29
CA ASN A 80 0.93 12.58 14.35
C ASN A 80 0.88 11.13 13.83
N VAL A 81 1.08 10.90 12.54
CA VAL A 81 1.10 9.55 11.98
C VAL A 81 2.43 8.87 12.28
N LEU A 82 2.39 7.77 13.03
CA LEU A 82 3.57 7.01 13.45
C LEU A 82 3.79 5.71 12.67
N ALA A 83 2.76 5.20 11.99
CA ALA A 83 2.87 4.00 11.16
C ALA A 83 1.86 4.00 10.01
N ILE A 84 2.12 3.15 9.03
CA ILE A 84 1.18 2.83 7.96
C ILE A 84 0.83 1.35 8.06
N ARG A 85 -0.46 1.03 8.02
CA ARG A 85 -0.97 -0.34 7.85
C ARG A 85 -1.33 -0.53 6.38
N ILE A 86 -0.77 -1.54 5.75
CA ILE A 86 -1.03 -1.90 4.35
C ILE A 86 -1.70 -3.26 4.34
N THR A 87 -2.84 -3.36 3.69
CA THR A 87 -3.56 -4.62 3.45
C THR A 87 -3.61 -4.89 1.95
N LEU A 88 -3.11 -6.05 1.52
CA LEU A 88 -3.12 -6.48 0.13
C LEU A 88 -4.02 -7.71 -0.03
N LEU A 89 -4.79 -7.76 -1.11
CA LEU A 89 -5.43 -8.98 -1.59
C LEU A 89 -4.60 -9.52 -2.76
N LEU A 90 -4.04 -10.72 -2.55
CA LEU A 90 -3.27 -11.43 -3.56
C LEU A 90 -4.10 -12.59 -4.10
N ASN A 91 -3.95 -12.88 -5.38
CA ASN A 91 -4.49 -14.05 -6.04
C ASN A 91 -3.34 -15.00 -6.47
N THR A 92 -3.67 -16.24 -6.83
CA THR A 92 -2.75 -17.10 -7.59
C THR A 92 -2.67 -16.65 -9.03
N ILE A 93 -1.50 -16.80 -9.66
CA ILE A 93 -1.28 -16.41 -11.06
C ILE A 93 -2.02 -17.32 -12.06
N THR A 94 -2.37 -18.53 -11.65
CA THR A 94 -3.05 -19.52 -12.50
C THR A 94 -4.30 -20.05 -11.83
N GLU A 95 -5.32 -20.32 -12.63
CA GLU A 95 -6.56 -20.93 -12.19
C GLU A 95 -6.36 -22.35 -11.66
N ARG A 96 -7.13 -22.68 -10.63
CA ARG A 96 -7.08 -23.95 -9.92
C ARG A 96 -8.46 -24.60 -9.99
N PHE A 97 -8.71 -25.32 -11.09
CA PHE A 97 -9.95 -26.06 -11.36
C PHE A 97 -10.13 -27.34 -10.52
N ASP A 98 -9.32 -27.53 -9.47
CA ASP A 98 -9.40 -28.66 -8.55
C ASP A 98 -10.46 -28.47 -7.44
N ARG A 99 -11.37 -27.51 -7.62
CA ARG A 99 -12.35 -27.01 -6.63
C ARG A 99 -13.40 -26.14 -7.34
N GLU A 100 -14.43 -25.74 -6.59
CA GLU A 100 -15.42 -24.73 -7.00
C GLU A 100 -14.78 -23.34 -7.20
N PRO A 101 -15.41 -22.47 -8.04
CA PRO A 101 -14.97 -21.09 -8.20
C PRO A 101 -15.06 -20.34 -6.87
N ASP A 102 -14.18 -19.36 -6.72
CA ASP A 102 -14.16 -18.40 -5.63
C ASP A 102 -15.35 -17.44 -5.78
N THR A 103 -16.30 -17.53 -4.85
CA THR A 103 -17.45 -16.63 -4.74
C THR A 103 -17.40 -15.82 -3.44
N ASP A 104 -16.24 -15.78 -2.78
CA ASP A 104 -16.08 -15.10 -1.50
C ASP A 104 -15.90 -13.60 -1.70
N THR A 105 -16.31 -12.82 -0.70
CA THR A 105 -15.99 -11.39 -0.62
C THR A 105 -14.91 -11.14 0.42
N TYR A 106 -14.06 -10.14 0.16
CA TYR A 106 -12.85 -9.88 0.94
C TYR A 106 -12.94 -8.50 1.61
N ALA A 107 -13.02 -8.47 2.94
CA ALA A 107 -13.00 -7.22 3.70
C ALA A 107 -11.55 -6.79 3.99
N LEU A 108 -11.02 -5.86 3.19
CA LEU A 108 -9.65 -5.34 3.36
C LEU A 108 -9.55 -4.14 4.31
N ASP A 109 -10.63 -3.37 4.41
CA ASP A 109 -10.72 -2.14 5.19
C ASP A 109 -12.04 -2.12 5.99
N PRO A 110 -12.02 -1.86 7.31
CA PRO A 110 -13.22 -1.92 8.15
C PRO A 110 -14.22 -0.77 7.96
N GLU A 111 -13.87 0.27 7.21
CA GLU A 111 -14.75 1.40 6.83
C GLU A 111 -15.18 1.33 5.35
N SER A 112 -14.74 0.33 4.59
CA SER A 112 -15.18 0.12 3.20
C SER A 112 -16.12 -1.09 3.08
N SER A 113 -16.88 -1.14 1.98
CA SER A 113 -17.51 -2.39 1.57
C SER A 113 -16.46 -3.44 1.27
N ALA A 114 -16.80 -4.72 1.49
CA ALA A 114 -15.97 -5.82 1.05
C ALA A 114 -15.78 -5.79 -0.47
N TYR A 115 -14.59 -6.16 -0.93
CA TYR A 115 -14.30 -6.34 -2.34
C TYR A 115 -14.90 -7.65 -2.83
N ASP A 116 -15.61 -7.59 -3.94
CA ASP A 116 -16.26 -8.73 -4.59
C ASP A 116 -15.53 -9.01 -5.93
N PRO A 117 -14.62 -10.00 -5.96
CA PRO A 117 -13.89 -10.36 -7.17
C PRO A 117 -14.78 -11.10 -8.19
N PRO A 118 -14.31 -11.27 -9.44
CA PRO A 118 -14.95 -12.18 -10.38
C PRO A 118 -15.04 -13.61 -9.84
N GLU A 119 -16.14 -14.30 -10.15
CA GLU A 119 -16.34 -15.72 -9.83
C GLU A 119 -15.43 -16.63 -10.69
N ASP A 120 -14.17 -16.75 -10.29
CA ASP A 120 -13.10 -17.46 -11.01
C ASP A 120 -12.42 -18.53 -10.16
N TYR A 121 -11.42 -19.23 -10.69
CA TYR A 121 -10.74 -20.31 -9.97
C TYR A 121 -9.40 -19.87 -9.33
N LEU A 122 -9.17 -18.58 -9.14
CA LEU A 122 -7.97 -18.08 -8.47
C LEU A 122 -8.10 -18.29 -6.95
N ARG A 123 -6.99 -18.59 -6.25
CA ARG A 123 -6.98 -18.60 -4.77
C ARG A 123 -6.69 -17.17 -4.35
N ARG A 124 -7.50 -16.58 -3.49
CA ARG A 124 -7.19 -15.28 -2.91
C ARG A 124 -6.80 -15.37 -1.44
N ALA A 125 -5.93 -14.48 -1.02
CA ALA A 125 -5.51 -14.35 0.36
C ALA A 125 -5.18 -12.90 0.69
N THR A 126 -5.63 -12.47 1.88
CA THR A 126 -5.35 -11.13 2.39
C THR A 126 -4.11 -11.14 3.27
N PHE A 127 -3.22 -10.17 3.06
CA PHE A 127 -2.01 -9.98 3.83
C PHE A 127 -1.96 -8.57 4.39
N THR A 128 -1.73 -8.44 5.70
CA THR A 128 -1.59 -7.15 6.36
C THR A 128 -0.20 -6.99 6.96
N THR A 129 0.41 -5.84 6.71
CA THR A 129 1.68 -5.44 7.34
C THR A 129 1.56 -4.04 7.94
N ILE A 130 2.36 -3.78 8.97
CA ILE A 130 2.45 -2.48 9.63
C ILE A 130 3.88 -1.98 9.54
N VAL A 131 4.07 -0.83 8.91
CA VAL A 131 5.36 -0.17 8.73
C VAL A 131 5.42 1.04 9.65
N LYS A 132 6.32 1.00 10.64
CA LYS A 132 6.57 2.15 11.51
C LYS A 132 7.37 3.23 10.77
N LEU A 133 6.92 4.46 10.84
CA LEU A 133 7.60 5.61 10.27
C LEU A 133 8.62 6.15 11.27
N ARG A 134 9.90 6.10 10.90
CA ARG A 134 11.01 6.53 11.78
C ARG A 134 11.59 7.89 11.40
N ASN A 135 11.20 8.43 10.25
CA ASN A 135 11.67 9.73 9.74
C ASN A 135 10.49 10.70 9.58
N ILE A 136 9.61 10.73 10.57
CA ILE A 136 8.61 11.79 10.72
C ILE A 136 9.28 12.96 11.41
N ASN A 137 8.98 14.18 10.94
CA ASN A 137 9.70 15.41 11.25
C ASN A 137 10.21 15.51 12.70
N ASN A 138 11.50 15.86 12.81
CA ASN A 138 12.22 16.08 14.05
C ASN A 138 11.46 17.13 14.90
N ARG A 139 10.72 16.70 15.93
CA ARG A 139 10.12 17.60 16.93
C ARG A 139 11.26 18.42 17.55
N LEU A 140 11.33 19.71 17.22
CA LEU A 140 12.20 20.70 17.87
C LEU A 140 11.49 21.27 19.10
#